data_AF-A0A261V0M0-F1
#
_entry.id   AF-A0A261V0M0-F1
#
_cell.length_a   1.000
_cell.length_b   1.000
_cell.length_c   1.000
_cell.angle_alpha   90.00
_cell.angle_beta   90.00
_cell.angle_gamma   90.00
#
_symmetry.space_group_name_H-M   'P 1'
#
loop_
_entity.id
_entity.type
_entity.pdbx_description
1 polymer ?
#
loop_
_entity_poly.entity_id
_entity_poly.type
_entity_poly.pdbx_seq_one_letter_code
_entity_poly.pdbx_strand_id
1 'polypeptide(L)'
;MILPLQASPAQTFHKPDAQDDRAIRADVDSTPATGLPVSCGSDSEAAYRAILKMWGRDPQTSPAAYRTLEQLKARNWQFRDMTVTGTPTRYGIAHAPDDYAVLHVTATNPYFTNVTAMSFSSMFVTDTDAEKYEVQSVNVYTKDSNGLADQLIAAGTNDSQADMRNMPVVAGSLTSGPNNPYMADVITLTKFLGEAGGTPFCYNVRMDRARASPTTADITDPTNAPNHKPPANGPDRTIICLNRGATNTEGDFCDYGPTQPGVQNENLNLVFPFAGKVQTINAIYTMTINGRAVPAVPTGTGPKPGTLAIRLVKHEGGACNAQFDLKSPWQGFSVNQNVLAWQFSNPNDRTDSSNYLSAGNIGLCTDLSASDVQDWYMIATFYDVRNGQPHSPISVGIGSIGNFDGYDAEKQLPAVGFQWGCVIEGTPVALAAGGTMPIEQLKTGDILAGPSGTRLRVTALTPGYDKKFIKLIDAAGDSVVVTPDHPILTKHGMRRAQDVRAGDTVYGRNGPSVVRAAQTDNREQAARVYSLHLAKLDGGDIANTDDRAFFAGAILVGDYKAQEAVMRQAQRERMHGAK
;
A
#
# COMPACT_ATOMS: atom_id res chain seq x y z
N MET A 1 -23.24 17.94 0.50
CA MET A 1 -24.20 16.99 1.12
C MET A 1 -23.68 15.61 0.76
N ILE A 2 -23.00 14.96 1.71
CA ILE A 2 -22.27 13.70 1.48
C ILE A 2 -23.28 12.56 1.53
N LEU A 3 -23.37 11.76 0.46
CA LEU A 3 -24.11 10.51 0.47
C LEU A 3 -23.25 9.46 1.19
N PRO A 4 -23.77 8.77 2.21
CA PRO A 4 -23.05 7.69 2.87
C PRO A 4 -22.84 6.56 1.87
N LEU A 5 -21.62 5.99 1.85
CA LEU A 5 -21.40 4.62 1.41
C LEU A 5 -22.54 3.77 1.98
N GLN A 6 -23.28 3.07 1.11
CA GLN A 6 -24.29 2.13 1.55
C GLN A 6 -23.56 1.02 2.31
N ALA A 7 -23.49 1.17 3.63
CA ALA A 7 -23.15 0.06 4.51
C ALA A 7 -24.15 -1.06 4.20
N SER A 8 -23.64 -2.27 3.93
CA SER A 8 -24.43 -3.49 4.10
C SER A 8 -25.23 -3.36 5.41
N PRO A 9 -26.48 -3.84 5.45
CA PRO A 9 -27.30 -3.71 6.66
C PRO A 9 -26.48 -4.19 7.86
N ALA A 10 -26.34 -3.32 8.86
CA ALA A 10 -25.52 -3.58 10.03
C ALA A 10 -25.85 -4.97 10.58
N GLN A 11 -24.88 -5.87 10.55
CA GLN A 11 -25.08 -7.24 11.01
C GLN A 11 -25.49 -7.20 12.46
N THR A 12 -26.59 -7.88 12.78
CA THR A 12 -27.13 -7.86 14.13
C THR A 12 -26.20 -8.68 15.02
N PHE A 13 -25.59 -8.02 16.00
CA PHE A 13 -24.82 -8.71 17.03
C PHE A 13 -25.78 -9.43 17.99
N HIS A 14 -25.53 -10.71 18.22
CA HIS A 14 -26.23 -11.57 19.17
C HIS A 14 -25.24 -12.04 20.23
N LYS A 15 -25.48 -11.68 21.49
CA LYS A 15 -24.64 -12.16 22.60
C LYS A 15 -24.58 -13.71 22.58
N PRO A 16 -23.39 -14.33 22.64
CA PRO A 16 -23.27 -15.79 22.63
C PRO A 16 -23.94 -16.39 23.87
N ASP A 17 -24.52 -17.58 23.72
CA ASP A 17 -25.00 -18.36 24.86
C ASP A 17 -23.83 -18.98 25.64
N ALA A 18 -24.11 -19.62 26.78
CA ALA A 18 -23.06 -20.15 27.65
C ALA A 18 -22.22 -21.27 27.01
N GLN A 19 -22.78 -22.02 26.06
CA GLN A 19 -22.04 -23.08 25.37
C GLN A 19 -21.15 -22.48 24.27
N ASP A 20 -21.72 -21.56 23.49
CA ASP A 20 -21.01 -20.82 22.45
C ASP A 20 -19.83 -20.03 23.04
N ASP A 21 -20.06 -19.31 24.13
CA ASP A 21 -19.02 -18.54 24.84
C ASP A 21 -17.87 -19.44 25.33
N ARG A 22 -18.18 -20.60 25.92
CA ARG A 22 -17.15 -21.58 26.34
C ARG A 22 -16.33 -22.10 25.16
N ALA A 23 -17.00 -22.40 24.04
CA ALA A 23 -16.31 -22.89 22.84
C ALA A 23 -15.36 -21.81 22.29
N ILE A 24 -15.80 -20.56 22.24
CA ILE A 24 -14.96 -19.47 21.75
C ILE A 24 -13.76 -19.25 22.68
N ARG A 25 -13.96 -19.22 24.00
CA ARG A 25 -12.85 -19.04 24.96
C ARG A 25 -11.84 -20.18 24.93
N ALA A 26 -12.28 -21.42 24.84
CA ALA A 26 -11.38 -22.56 24.69
C ALA A 26 -10.50 -22.45 23.43
N ASP A 27 -11.08 -21.98 22.33
CA ASP A 27 -10.32 -21.75 21.09
C ASP A 27 -9.32 -20.58 21.23
N VAL A 28 -9.74 -19.47 21.87
CA VAL A 28 -8.85 -18.35 22.22
C VAL A 28 -7.65 -18.84 23.01
N ASP A 29 -7.87 -19.62 24.06
CA ASP A 29 -6.82 -20.07 24.96
C ASP A 29 -5.87 -21.08 24.31
N SER A 30 -6.40 -21.93 23.41
CA SER A 30 -5.61 -22.91 22.66
C SER A 30 -4.78 -22.30 21.52
N THR A 31 -5.19 -21.13 21.01
CA THR A 31 -4.48 -20.44 19.93
C THR A 31 -3.17 -19.84 20.49
N PRO A 32 -2.00 -20.07 19.88
CA PRO A 32 -0.74 -19.48 20.32
C PRO A 32 -0.72 -17.95 20.21
N ALA A 33 -0.33 -17.26 21.28
CA ALA A 33 -0.16 -15.80 21.32
C ALA A 33 1.12 -15.34 20.60
N THR A 34 1.21 -15.61 19.31
CA THR A 34 2.42 -15.32 18.50
C THR A 34 2.32 -14.02 17.72
N GLY A 35 1.12 -13.42 17.62
CA GLY A 35 0.85 -12.32 16.69
C GLY A 35 0.96 -12.69 15.21
N LEU A 36 1.13 -13.99 14.90
CA LEU A 36 1.22 -14.51 13.55
C LEU A 36 0.00 -15.41 13.25
N PRO A 37 -0.42 -15.52 11.97
CA PRO A 37 -1.44 -16.47 11.57
C PRO A 37 -1.04 -17.92 11.88
N VAL A 38 -1.98 -18.64 12.47
CA VAL A 38 -1.91 -20.10 12.65
C VAL A 38 -3.13 -20.74 12.01
N SER A 39 -2.94 -21.90 11.39
CA SER A 39 -4.02 -22.67 10.78
C SER A 39 -5.01 -23.16 11.84
N CYS A 40 -6.28 -23.19 11.48
CA CYS A 40 -7.35 -23.68 12.35
C CYS A 40 -7.24 -25.19 12.60
N GLY A 41 -7.58 -25.61 13.82
CA GLY A 41 -7.70 -27.02 14.18
C GLY A 41 -9.14 -27.53 14.19
N SER A 42 -9.33 -28.84 14.15
CA SER A 42 -10.65 -29.46 14.28
C SER A 42 -11.36 -29.10 15.58
N ASP A 43 -10.60 -28.89 16.64
CA ASP A 43 -11.12 -28.58 17.97
C ASP A 43 -11.74 -27.18 18.03
N SER A 44 -11.43 -26.33 17.05
CA SER A 44 -11.94 -24.96 16.90
C SER A 44 -13.32 -24.90 16.21
N GLU A 45 -13.85 -26.00 15.65
CA GLU A 45 -15.10 -26.01 14.86
C GLU A 45 -16.28 -25.35 15.60
N ALA A 46 -16.48 -25.73 16.86
CA ALA A 46 -17.56 -25.22 17.69
C ALA A 46 -17.45 -23.69 17.87
N ALA A 47 -16.23 -23.19 18.03
CA ALA A 47 -15.95 -21.76 18.19
C ALA A 47 -16.25 -20.97 16.90
N TYR A 48 -15.98 -21.52 15.71
CA TYR A 48 -16.35 -20.85 14.44
C TYR A 48 -17.85 -20.74 14.29
N ARG A 49 -18.58 -21.83 14.53
CA ARG A 49 -20.04 -21.82 14.45
C ARG A 49 -20.66 -20.85 15.45
N ALA A 50 -20.13 -20.79 16.67
CA ALA A 50 -20.53 -19.82 17.69
C ALA A 50 -20.33 -18.37 17.23
N ILE A 51 -19.18 -18.05 16.60
CA ILE A 51 -18.90 -16.70 16.08
C ILE A 51 -19.81 -16.34 14.91
N LEU A 52 -20.08 -17.28 13.99
CA LEU A 52 -21.02 -17.06 12.90
C LEU A 52 -22.42 -16.72 13.46
N LYS A 53 -22.89 -17.54 14.42
CA LYS A 53 -24.18 -17.32 15.09
C LYS A 53 -24.24 -16.00 15.85
N MET A 54 -23.15 -15.58 16.50
CA MET A 54 -23.03 -14.28 17.17
C MET A 54 -23.26 -13.09 16.25
N TRP A 55 -23.13 -13.26 14.93
CA TRP A 55 -23.35 -12.21 13.93
C TRP A 55 -24.54 -12.51 13.02
N GLY A 56 -25.46 -13.37 13.46
CA GLY A 56 -26.70 -13.69 12.73
C GLY A 56 -26.47 -14.55 11.48
N ARG A 57 -25.31 -15.22 11.40
CA ARG A 57 -24.95 -16.11 10.29
C ARG A 57 -25.30 -17.54 10.67
N ASP A 58 -26.27 -18.10 9.97
CA ASP A 58 -26.72 -19.49 10.11
C ASP A 58 -26.66 -20.20 8.74
N PRO A 59 -26.95 -21.52 8.67
CA PRO A 59 -26.90 -22.24 7.40
C PRO A 59 -27.83 -21.71 6.30
N GLN A 60 -28.89 -20.97 6.65
CA GLN A 60 -29.82 -20.36 5.71
C GLN A 60 -29.34 -18.97 5.27
N THR A 61 -28.85 -18.15 6.19
CA THR A 61 -28.42 -16.77 5.91
C THR A 61 -27.00 -16.67 5.37
N SER A 62 -26.14 -17.65 5.68
CA SER A 62 -24.74 -17.68 5.24
C SER A 62 -24.29 -19.09 4.82
N PRO A 63 -24.95 -19.71 3.82
CA PRO A 63 -24.69 -21.09 3.42
C PRO A 63 -23.24 -21.32 2.96
N ALA A 64 -22.58 -20.29 2.41
CA ALA A 64 -21.16 -20.36 2.01
C ALA A 64 -20.24 -20.67 3.20
N ALA A 65 -20.36 -19.92 4.31
CA ALA A 65 -19.55 -20.13 5.52
C ALA A 65 -19.68 -21.55 6.08
N TYR A 66 -20.92 -22.04 6.13
CA TYR A 66 -21.20 -23.38 6.66
C TYR A 66 -20.69 -24.46 5.72
N ARG A 67 -20.86 -24.29 4.40
CA ARG A 67 -20.26 -25.16 3.40
C ARG A 67 -18.73 -25.21 3.54
N THR A 68 -18.07 -24.06 3.74
CA THR A 68 -16.62 -23.99 3.96
C THR A 68 -16.19 -24.82 5.15
N LEU A 69 -16.89 -24.71 6.29
CA LEU A 69 -16.61 -25.51 7.48
C LEU A 69 -16.76 -27.01 7.20
N GLU A 70 -17.81 -27.43 6.48
CA GLU A 70 -17.98 -28.83 6.08
C GLU A 70 -16.86 -29.31 5.14
N GLN A 71 -16.42 -28.46 4.21
CA GLN A 71 -15.30 -28.79 3.32
C GLN A 71 -13.98 -28.93 4.09
N LEU A 72 -13.68 -28.04 5.05
CA LEU A 72 -12.52 -28.15 5.93
C LEU A 72 -12.57 -29.45 6.72
N LYS A 73 -13.73 -29.76 7.30
CA LYS A 73 -13.95 -31.00 8.06
C LYS A 73 -13.76 -32.25 7.20
N ALA A 74 -14.32 -32.28 6.00
CA ALA A 74 -14.15 -33.39 5.05
C ALA A 74 -12.67 -33.59 4.65
N ARG A 75 -11.87 -32.52 4.69
CA ARG A 75 -10.42 -32.54 4.45
C ARG A 75 -9.60 -32.73 5.72
N ASN A 76 -10.22 -33.07 6.86
CA ASN A 76 -9.56 -33.18 8.15
C ASN A 76 -8.73 -31.93 8.50
N TRP A 77 -9.27 -30.75 8.18
CA TRP A 77 -8.64 -29.43 8.36
C TRP A 77 -7.27 -29.29 7.67
N GLN A 78 -7.02 -30.11 6.66
CA GLN A 78 -5.82 -30.01 5.83
C GLN A 78 -6.01 -28.97 4.73
N PHE A 79 -5.08 -28.02 4.71
CA PHE A 79 -4.99 -27.02 3.66
C PHE A 79 -4.10 -27.57 2.53
N ARG A 80 -4.49 -27.34 1.28
CA ARG A 80 -3.78 -27.86 0.11
C ARG A 80 -2.40 -27.23 0.02
N ASP A 81 -1.35 -28.05 -0.05
CA ASP A 81 0.00 -27.61 -0.39
C ASP A 81 0.02 -27.20 -1.88
N MET A 82 0.36 -25.94 -2.16
CA MET A 82 0.44 -25.39 -3.53
C MET A 82 1.88 -25.17 -4.00
N THR A 83 2.87 -25.81 -3.36
CA THR A 83 4.30 -25.69 -3.70
C THR A 83 4.73 -26.55 -4.90
N VAL A 84 4.44 -26.11 -6.13
CA VAL A 84 4.98 -26.77 -7.34
C VAL A 84 6.37 -26.24 -7.76
N THR A 85 7.06 -25.42 -6.96
CA THR A 85 8.39 -24.86 -7.33
C THR A 85 9.52 -25.01 -6.30
N GLY A 86 9.38 -25.88 -5.29
CA GLY A 86 10.55 -26.51 -4.66
C GLY A 86 11.45 -25.66 -3.74
N THR A 87 10.90 -24.80 -2.89
CA THR A 87 11.61 -24.34 -1.68
C THR A 87 10.64 -24.25 -0.49
N PRO A 88 11.06 -24.64 0.73
CA PRO A 88 10.18 -24.65 1.89
C PRO A 88 10.03 -23.23 2.44
N THR A 89 8.93 -22.57 2.11
CA THR A 89 8.54 -21.26 2.67
C THR A 89 7.09 -21.28 3.11
N ARG A 90 6.81 -20.58 4.23
CA ARG A 90 5.52 -20.36 4.89
C ARG A 90 4.32 -20.50 3.93
N TYR A 91 3.34 -21.32 4.30
CA TYR A 91 2.06 -21.62 3.61
C TYR A 91 1.73 -20.61 2.51
N GLY A 92 2.20 -20.89 1.29
CA GLY A 92 2.09 -20.01 0.13
C GLY A 92 1.06 -20.56 -0.84
N ILE A 93 -0.09 -19.88 -0.94
CA ILE A 93 -1.02 -20.01 -2.05
C ILE A 93 -0.43 -19.19 -3.19
N ALA A 94 0.15 -19.83 -4.21
CA ALA A 94 0.77 -19.14 -5.37
C ALA A 94 -0.21 -18.33 -6.25
N HIS A 95 -1.49 -18.24 -5.85
CA HIS A 95 -2.52 -17.36 -6.44
C HIS A 95 -3.23 -16.48 -5.41
N ALA A 96 -2.77 -16.47 -4.16
CA ALA A 96 -3.12 -15.46 -3.16
C ALA A 96 -1.81 -15.01 -2.48
N PRO A 97 -1.09 -14.03 -3.04
CA PRO A 97 -0.23 -13.24 -2.20
C PRO A 97 -1.15 -12.46 -1.23
N ASP A 98 -0.79 -12.47 0.07
CA ASP A 98 -1.17 -11.46 1.08
C ASP A 98 -1.98 -11.92 2.31
N ASP A 99 -1.66 -13.10 2.86
CA ASP A 99 -2.09 -13.48 4.22
C ASP A 99 -1.37 -12.63 5.29
N TYR A 100 -1.81 -11.39 5.47
CA TYR A 100 -1.66 -10.70 6.75
C TYR A 100 -3.03 -10.28 7.23
N ALA A 101 -3.58 -11.15 8.06
CA ALA A 101 -4.36 -10.78 9.20
C ALA A 101 -3.53 -9.87 10.12
N VAL A 102 -3.51 -8.56 9.86
CA VAL A 102 -2.92 -7.66 10.84
C VAL A 102 -3.92 -7.53 11.96
N LEU A 103 -3.59 -8.03 13.15
CA LEU A 103 -4.39 -7.84 14.35
C LEU A 103 -3.72 -6.74 15.18
N HIS A 104 -4.47 -5.70 15.50
CA HIS A 104 -4.04 -4.57 16.30
C HIS A 104 -4.96 -4.47 17.51
N VAL A 105 -4.37 -4.37 18.68
CA VAL A 105 -5.11 -4.14 19.93
C VAL A 105 -4.76 -2.74 20.39
N THR A 106 -5.63 -1.77 20.16
CA THR A 106 -5.50 -0.47 20.83
C THR A 106 -6.00 -0.57 22.23
N ALA A 107 -5.20 0.00 23.11
CA ALA A 107 -5.64 0.30 24.43
C ALA A 107 -5.16 1.75 24.63
N THR A 108 -6.10 2.69 24.69
CA THR A 108 -5.84 4.11 24.39
C THR A 108 -5.26 4.92 25.55
N ASN A 109 -4.78 4.29 26.63
CA ASN A 109 -4.39 5.02 27.83
C ASN A 109 -3.64 4.15 28.85
N PRO A 110 -2.69 4.63 29.68
CA PRO A 110 -2.24 3.92 30.89
C PRO A 110 -3.36 3.44 31.84
N TYR A 111 -4.59 3.93 31.66
CA TYR A 111 -5.81 3.44 32.30
C TYR A 111 -6.75 2.86 31.23
N PHE A 112 -6.55 1.60 30.82
CA PHE A 112 -7.34 0.92 29.78
C PHE A 112 -8.78 0.65 30.21
N THR A 113 -9.57 1.70 30.41
CA THR A 113 -11.01 1.61 30.67
C THR A 113 -11.80 1.36 29.38
N ASN A 114 -11.19 1.64 28.23
CA ASN A 114 -11.68 1.30 26.89
C ASN A 114 -10.61 0.59 26.08
N VAL A 115 -11.01 -0.47 25.38
CA VAL A 115 -10.17 -1.29 24.51
C VAL A 115 -10.87 -1.45 23.17
N THR A 116 -10.16 -1.16 22.09
CA THR A 116 -10.61 -1.37 20.72
C THR A 116 -9.59 -2.27 20.04
N ALA A 117 -10.03 -3.18 19.19
CA ALA A 117 -9.13 -3.94 18.35
C ALA A 117 -9.51 -3.75 16.90
N MET A 118 -8.52 -3.58 16.03
CA MET A 118 -8.73 -3.54 14.60
C MET A 118 -8.02 -4.74 13.99
N SER A 119 -8.66 -5.38 13.03
CA SER A 119 -7.96 -6.27 12.14
C SER A 119 -8.16 -5.88 10.69
N PHE A 120 -7.16 -6.14 9.89
CA PHE A 120 -7.18 -5.90 8.46
C PHE A 120 -6.74 -7.19 7.76
N SER A 121 -7.55 -7.67 6.82
CA SER A 121 -7.09 -8.58 5.76
C SER A 121 -7.29 -7.95 4.39
N SER A 122 -6.39 -8.28 3.48
CA SER A 122 -6.55 -8.06 2.05
C SER A 122 -6.28 -9.39 1.35
N MET A 123 -7.30 -10.03 0.79
CA MET A 123 -7.10 -11.22 -0.02
C MET A 123 -7.07 -10.84 -1.49
N PHE A 124 -5.94 -11.14 -2.15
CA PHE A 124 -5.85 -11.04 -3.59
C PHE A 124 -6.53 -12.27 -4.19
N VAL A 125 -7.78 -12.13 -4.63
CA VAL A 125 -8.46 -13.18 -5.38
C VAL A 125 -8.71 -12.66 -6.78
N THR A 126 -8.20 -13.35 -7.80
CA THR A 126 -8.29 -12.90 -9.20
C THR A 126 -9.74 -12.68 -9.60
N ASP A 127 -10.09 -11.59 -10.30
CA ASP A 127 -11.47 -11.27 -10.70
C ASP A 127 -12.17 -12.37 -11.52
N THR A 128 -11.41 -13.36 -11.96
CA THR A 128 -11.89 -14.53 -12.69
C THR A 128 -12.39 -15.68 -11.81
N ASP A 129 -12.11 -15.70 -10.50
CA ASP A 129 -12.63 -16.76 -9.62
C ASP A 129 -14.11 -16.50 -9.32
N ALA A 130 -14.97 -17.36 -9.85
CA ALA A 130 -16.43 -17.20 -9.80
C ALA A 130 -17.04 -17.40 -8.39
N GLU A 131 -16.31 -18.01 -7.45
CA GLU A 131 -16.77 -18.24 -6.08
C GLU A 131 -15.69 -17.80 -5.08
N LYS A 132 -16.00 -16.75 -4.33
CA LYS A 132 -15.13 -16.18 -3.30
C LYS A 132 -15.97 -15.77 -2.11
N TYR A 133 -15.47 -16.07 -0.91
CA TYR A 133 -16.14 -15.72 0.32
C TYR A 133 -15.13 -15.64 1.45
N GLU A 134 -15.26 -14.61 2.29
CA GLU A 134 -14.49 -14.50 3.52
C GLU A 134 -15.40 -13.97 4.64
N VAL A 135 -15.20 -14.51 5.83
CA VAL A 135 -15.64 -13.93 7.10
C VAL A 135 -14.41 -13.63 7.93
N GLN A 136 -14.36 -12.40 8.40
CA GLN A 136 -13.41 -11.97 9.40
C GLN A 136 -14.15 -11.53 10.67
N SER A 137 -13.58 -11.86 11.83
CA SER A 137 -14.08 -11.41 13.12
C SER A 137 -12.94 -11.03 14.05
N VAL A 138 -13.14 -10.01 14.88
CA VAL A 138 -12.21 -9.57 15.92
C VAL A 138 -12.96 -9.57 17.24
N ASN A 139 -12.41 -10.28 18.22
CA ASN A 139 -13.02 -10.42 19.54
C ASN A 139 -12.00 -10.09 20.63
N VAL A 140 -12.41 -9.27 21.61
CA VAL A 140 -11.58 -8.83 22.72
C VAL A 140 -12.15 -9.37 24.03
N TYR A 141 -11.34 -10.13 24.77
CA TYR A 141 -11.66 -10.71 26.06
C TYR A 141 -10.81 -10.10 27.17
N THR A 142 -11.35 -9.95 28.38
CA THR A 142 -10.52 -9.79 29.58
C THR A 142 -9.84 -11.12 29.94
N LYS A 143 -8.74 -11.07 30.69
CA LYS A 143 -8.10 -12.24 31.29
C LYS A 143 -8.57 -12.49 32.71
N ASP A 144 -8.74 -13.76 33.06
CA ASP A 144 -8.88 -14.20 34.45
C ASP A 144 -7.53 -14.21 35.20
N SER A 145 -7.54 -14.62 36.47
CA SER A 145 -6.33 -14.76 37.28
C SER A 145 -5.33 -15.81 36.79
N ASN A 146 -5.75 -16.73 35.92
CA ASN A 146 -4.91 -17.76 35.31
C ASN A 146 -4.37 -17.31 33.94
N GLY A 147 -4.71 -16.11 33.48
CA GLY A 147 -4.33 -15.59 32.18
C GLY A 147 -5.15 -16.13 31.01
N LEU A 148 -6.30 -16.76 31.29
CA LEU A 148 -7.23 -17.33 30.31
C LEU A 148 -8.33 -16.34 29.95
N ALA A 149 -8.97 -16.51 28.80
CA ALA A 149 -10.08 -15.66 28.38
C ALA A 149 -11.26 -15.74 29.37
N ASP A 150 -11.81 -14.59 29.75
CA ASP A 150 -12.90 -14.49 30.73
C ASP A 150 -14.16 -13.83 30.16
N GLN A 151 -14.15 -12.50 30.00
CA GLN A 151 -15.33 -11.74 29.56
C GLN A 151 -15.10 -11.11 28.19
N LEU A 152 -16.00 -11.37 27.23
CA LEU A 152 -16.05 -10.64 25.96
C LEU A 152 -16.47 -9.18 26.19
N ILE A 153 -15.62 -8.23 25.80
CA ILE A 153 -15.81 -6.79 26.05
C ILE A 153 -15.94 -5.96 24.76
N ALA A 154 -15.41 -6.45 23.65
CA ALA A 154 -15.53 -5.80 22.34
C ALA A 154 -15.59 -6.87 21.24
N ALA A 155 -16.38 -6.62 20.20
CA ALA A 155 -16.46 -7.52 19.05
C ALA A 155 -16.73 -6.76 17.75
N GLY A 156 -16.22 -7.29 16.65
CA GLY A 156 -16.48 -6.78 15.29
C GLY A 156 -16.45 -7.92 14.28
N THR A 157 -17.10 -7.70 13.13
CA THR A 157 -17.05 -8.63 12.00
C THR A 157 -17.16 -7.89 10.68
N ASN A 158 -16.69 -8.54 9.62
CA ASN A 158 -16.92 -8.16 8.24
C ASN A 158 -16.98 -9.46 7.41
N ASP A 159 -17.84 -9.51 6.40
CA ASP A 159 -17.95 -10.61 5.46
C ASP A 159 -18.30 -10.06 4.08
N SER A 160 -17.70 -10.64 3.05
CA SER A 160 -17.94 -10.20 1.68
C SER A 160 -17.81 -11.34 0.69
N GLN A 161 -18.67 -11.31 -0.33
CA GLN A 161 -18.60 -12.15 -1.53
C GLN A 161 -18.02 -11.40 -2.74
N ALA A 162 -18.07 -10.06 -2.73
CA ALA A 162 -17.66 -9.21 -3.86
C ALA A 162 -16.35 -8.44 -3.59
N ASP A 163 -16.06 -8.14 -2.32
CA ASP A 163 -15.04 -7.18 -1.89
C ASP A 163 -14.08 -7.77 -0.84
N MET A 164 -13.57 -9.00 -1.05
CA MET A 164 -12.50 -9.62 -0.23
C MET A 164 -11.16 -8.84 -0.24
N ARG A 165 -11.15 -7.67 -0.88
CA ARG A 165 -9.98 -6.90 -1.22
C ARG A 165 -9.58 -5.88 -0.15
N ASN A 166 -10.50 -5.50 0.73
CA ASN A 166 -10.27 -4.59 1.86
C ASN A 166 -11.27 -4.92 2.99
N MET A 167 -10.85 -5.75 3.94
CA MET A 167 -11.69 -6.15 5.07
C MET A 167 -11.11 -5.61 6.38
N PRO A 168 -11.29 -4.31 6.68
CA PRO A 168 -11.07 -3.84 8.02
C PRO A 168 -12.23 -4.32 8.90
N VAL A 169 -11.89 -4.82 10.08
CA VAL A 169 -12.82 -5.15 11.15
C VAL A 169 -12.38 -4.39 12.38
N VAL A 170 -13.22 -3.48 12.86
CA VAL A 170 -13.00 -2.79 14.13
C VAL A 170 -13.95 -3.41 15.16
N ALA A 171 -13.41 -3.86 16.28
CA ALA A 171 -14.17 -4.36 17.41
C ALA A 171 -14.79 -3.18 18.17
N GLY A 172 -16.11 -3.08 18.11
CA GLY A 172 -16.88 -2.09 18.85
C GLY A 172 -17.11 -2.52 20.29
N SER A 173 -17.24 -1.55 21.19
CA SER A 173 -17.67 -1.80 22.58
C SER A 173 -19.04 -2.48 22.62
N LEU A 174 -19.18 -3.49 23.48
CA LEU A 174 -20.47 -4.14 23.76
C LEU A 174 -21.28 -3.42 24.86
N THR A 175 -20.74 -2.34 25.43
CA THR A 175 -21.39 -1.55 26.49
C THR A 175 -21.40 -0.06 26.14
N SER A 176 -22.33 0.70 26.74
CA SER A 176 -22.47 2.14 26.52
C SER A 176 -21.47 3.00 27.31
N GLY A 177 -20.46 2.39 27.94
CA GLY A 177 -19.44 3.06 28.75
C GLY A 177 -18.09 2.36 28.60
N PRO A 178 -17.14 2.56 29.55
CA PRO A 178 -15.92 1.77 29.64
C PRO A 178 -16.16 0.28 29.40
N ASN A 179 -15.57 -0.31 28.36
CA ASN A 179 -15.68 -1.75 28.12
C ASN A 179 -14.67 -2.57 28.92
N ASN A 180 -13.68 -1.94 29.55
CA ASN A 180 -12.74 -2.58 30.47
C ASN A 180 -12.57 -1.77 31.77
N PRO A 181 -13.65 -1.50 32.53
CA PRO A 181 -13.64 -0.56 33.65
C PRO A 181 -12.64 -0.91 34.77
N TYR A 182 -12.27 -2.19 34.88
CA TYR A 182 -11.33 -2.70 35.88
C TYR A 182 -9.88 -2.75 35.40
N MET A 183 -9.62 -2.30 34.16
CA MET A 183 -8.29 -2.28 33.55
C MET A 183 -7.63 -3.68 33.59
N ALA A 184 -8.42 -4.72 33.29
CA ALA A 184 -7.90 -6.08 33.20
C ALA A 184 -6.95 -6.21 32.00
N ASP A 185 -6.02 -7.16 32.08
CA ASP A 185 -5.30 -7.67 30.92
C ASP A 185 -6.31 -8.19 29.89
N VAL A 186 -5.98 -8.14 28.60
CA VAL A 186 -6.87 -8.56 27.53
C VAL A 186 -6.22 -9.56 26.58
N ILE A 187 -7.06 -10.38 25.96
CA ILE A 187 -6.73 -11.25 24.83
C ILE A 187 -7.56 -10.79 23.65
N THR A 188 -6.92 -10.65 22.50
CA THR A 188 -7.61 -10.40 21.24
C THR A 188 -7.40 -11.57 20.31
N LEU A 189 -8.49 -12.05 19.73
CA LEU A 189 -8.50 -13.11 18.74
C LEU A 189 -9.17 -12.61 17.47
N THR A 190 -8.42 -12.68 16.36
CA THR A 190 -8.98 -12.55 15.02
C THR A 190 -9.12 -13.91 14.38
N LYS A 191 -10.24 -14.13 13.69
CA LYS A 191 -10.48 -15.32 12.88
C LYS A 191 -10.80 -14.97 11.44
N PHE A 192 -10.24 -15.76 10.53
CA PHE A 192 -10.44 -15.71 9.08
C PHE A 192 -10.98 -17.06 8.65
N LEU A 193 -12.06 -17.07 7.88
CA LEU A 193 -12.67 -18.28 7.34
C LEU A 193 -13.25 -17.96 5.98
N GLY A 194 -12.93 -18.76 4.97
CA GLY A 194 -13.46 -18.50 3.64
C GLY A 194 -13.11 -19.54 2.58
N GLU A 195 -13.47 -19.22 1.34
CA GLU A 195 -13.18 -19.98 0.13
C GLU A 195 -12.59 -19.04 -0.93
N ALA A 196 -11.53 -19.49 -1.60
CA ALA A 196 -10.94 -18.81 -2.75
C ALA A 196 -10.66 -19.83 -3.86
N GLY A 197 -11.20 -19.59 -5.07
CA GLY A 197 -11.04 -20.52 -6.20
C GLY A 197 -11.54 -21.94 -5.88
N GLY A 198 -12.62 -22.06 -5.09
CA GLY A 198 -13.17 -23.34 -4.62
C GLY A 198 -12.32 -24.09 -3.59
N THR A 199 -11.29 -23.45 -3.02
CA THR A 199 -10.46 -24.02 -1.94
C THR A 199 -10.76 -23.32 -0.62
N PRO A 200 -11.18 -24.04 0.43
CA PRO A 200 -11.42 -23.45 1.74
C PRO A 200 -10.11 -23.11 2.44
N PHE A 201 -10.11 -22.02 3.19
CA PHE A 201 -9.01 -21.58 4.06
C PHE A 201 -9.55 -21.14 5.43
N CYS A 202 -8.69 -21.20 6.44
CA CYS A 202 -9.03 -20.77 7.79
C CYS A 202 -7.76 -20.48 8.60
N TYR A 203 -7.75 -19.33 9.28
CA TYR A 203 -6.65 -18.90 10.15
C TYR A 203 -7.12 -18.20 11.41
N ASN A 204 -6.32 -18.30 12.48
CA ASN A 204 -6.44 -17.55 13.70
C ASN A 204 -5.22 -16.66 13.92
N VAL A 205 -5.41 -15.47 14.47
CA VAL A 205 -4.34 -14.63 15.02
C VAL A 205 -4.72 -14.26 16.45
N ARG A 206 -3.84 -14.55 17.40
CA ARG A 206 -4.00 -14.15 18.80
C ARG A 206 -2.92 -13.17 19.21
N MET A 207 -3.35 -12.11 19.88
CA MET A 207 -2.49 -11.17 20.59
C MET A 207 -2.96 -10.99 22.03
N ASP A 208 -2.00 -11.04 22.95
CA ASP A 208 -2.22 -10.82 24.36
C ASP A 208 -1.68 -9.44 24.73
N ARG A 209 -2.48 -8.64 25.42
CA ARG A 209 -2.05 -7.34 25.93
C ARG A 209 -2.22 -7.32 27.43
N ALA A 210 -1.10 -7.32 28.15
CA ALA A 210 -1.10 -7.12 29.59
C ALA A 210 -1.48 -5.66 29.90
N ARG A 211 -1.97 -5.43 31.13
CA ARG A 211 -2.11 -4.11 31.71
C ARG A 211 -0.74 -3.45 31.78
N ALA A 212 -0.40 -2.72 30.72
CA ALA A 212 0.87 -2.06 30.58
C ALA A 212 0.91 -0.78 31.43
N SER A 213 2.07 -0.51 32.03
CA SER A 213 2.55 0.86 32.24
C SER A 213 2.35 1.68 30.95
N PRO A 214 2.23 3.02 31.02
CA PRO A 214 2.07 3.86 29.85
C PRO A 214 3.03 3.40 28.73
N THR A 215 2.46 3.10 27.57
CA THR A 215 3.20 2.87 26.34
C THR A 215 2.92 4.11 25.51
N THR A 216 3.68 5.18 25.74
CA THR A 216 3.71 6.30 24.82
C THR A 216 4.78 5.98 23.80
N ALA A 217 4.37 5.76 22.56
CA ALA A 217 5.28 5.70 21.45
C ALA A 217 5.07 6.98 20.64
N ASP A 218 6.11 7.81 20.56
CA ASP A 218 6.06 9.04 19.79
C ASP A 218 6.81 8.84 18.48
N ILE A 219 6.12 9.06 17.36
CA ILE A 219 6.76 9.13 16.05
C ILE A 219 7.26 10.56 15.86
N THR A 220 8.56 10.71 15.61
CA THR A 220 9.03 11.96 14.99
C THR A 220 8.55 11.98 13.56
N ASP A 221 7.87 13.07 13.16
CA ASP A 221 7.37 13.28 11.80
C ASP A 221 8.39 12.80 10.79
N PRO A 222 7.99 11.88 9.89
CA PRO A 222 8.81 11.46 8.77
C PRO A 222 9.20 12.70 7.97
N THR A 223 10.38 13.22 8.27
CA THR A 223 10.93 14.35 7.54
C THR A 223 11.60 13.80 6.29
N ASN A 224 11.63 14.62 5.25
CA ASN A 224 12.59 14.32 4.20
C ASN A 224 13.97 14.22 4.87
N ALA A 225 14.79 13.24 4.48
CA ALA A 225 16.10 13.04 5.08
C ALA A 225 16.93 14.35 5.07
N PRO A 226 17.93 14.51 5.95
CA PRO A 226 18.76 15.72 5.97
C PRO A 226 19.24 16.14 4.57
N ASN A 227 19.14 17.43 4.21
CA ASN A 227 19.42 18.01 2.88
C ASN A 227 18.35 17.81 1.78
N HIS A 228 17.15 17.37 2.11
CA HIS A 228 16.01 17.31 1.20
C HIS A 228 15.07 18.51 1.40
N LYS A 229 14.92 19.39 0.40
CA LYS A 229 13.99 20.55 0.48
C LYS A 229 12.55 20.09 0.17
N PRO A 230 11.54 20.49 0.95
CA PRO A 230 10.14 20.25 0.59
C PRO A 230 9.79 20.97 -0.73
N PRO A 231 8.81 20.46 -1.51
CA PRO A 231 8.32 21.15 -2.70
C PRO A 231 7.88 22.58 -2.33
N ALA A 232 8.27 23.56 -3.15
CA ALA A 232 8.02 24.97 -2.86
C ALA A 232 6.53 25.33 -2.77
N ASN A 233 5.64 24.54 -3.40
CA ASN A 233 4.18 24.68 -3.34
C ASN A 233 3.49 23.33 -3.56
N GLY A 234 2.69 22.88 -2.59
CA GLY A 234 1.84 21.68 -2.69
C GLY A 234 1.48 21.15 -1.30
N PRO A 235 0.36 20.42 -1.13
CA PRO A 235 0.09 19.74 0.13
C PRO A 235 1.26 18.81 0.46
N ASP A 236 1.58 18.70 1.76
CA ASP A 236 2.51 17.68 2.27
C ASP A 236 2.22 16.38 1.54
N ARG A 237 3.22 15.77 0.91
CA ARG A 237 3.10 14.42 0.36
C ARG A 237 4.41 13.66 0.37
N THR A 238 4.29 12.37 0.65
CA THR A 238 5.37 11.40 0.51
C THR A 238 5.45 11.00 -0.96
N ILE A 239 6.55 11.31 -1.63
CA ILE A 239 6.77 10.89 -3.02
C ILE A 239 7.73 9.68 -3.02
N ILE A 240 7.33 8.58 -3.65
CA ILE A 240 8.18 7.39 -3.83
C ILE A 240 8.89 7.49 -5.18
N CYS A 241 10.22 7.40 -5.18
CA CYS A 241 11.03 7.55 -6.38
C CYS A 241 11.17 6.23 -7.17
N LEU A 242 11.20 6.33 -8.51
CA LEU A 242 11.31 5.19 -9.44
C LEU A 242 12.72 4.96 -10.03
N ASN A 243 13.75 5.74 -9.68
CA ASN A 243 15.15 5.40 -10.01
C ASN A 243 15.51 5.27 -11.52
N ARG A 244 15.14 6.26 -12.35
CA ARG A 244 15.26 6.15 -13.83
C ARG A 244 16.44 6.86 -14.49
N GLY A 245 17.38 7.40 -13.71
CA GLY A 245 18.66 7.91 -14.26
C GLY A 245 18.54 9.19 -15.09
N ALA A 246 17.86 10.20 -14.57
CA ALA A 246 17.63 11.46 -15.27
C ALA A 246 18.81 12.47 -15.13
N THR A 247 18.98 13.37 -16.10
CA THR A 247 20.29 14.02 -16.39
C THR A 247 20.62 15.29 -15.59
N ASN A 248 19.66 15.97 -14.96
CA ASN A 248 19.88 17.12 -14.08
C ASN A 248 18.63 17.37 -13.20
N THR A 249 18.80 17.69 -11.93
CA THR A 249 17.81 17.43 -10.86
C THR A 249 17.59 18.68 -10.01
N GLU A 250 17.61 19.87 -10.61
CA GLU A 250 17.56 21.17 -9.92
C GLU A 250 16.32 21.35 -9.03
N GLY A 251 16.34 20.74 -7.83
CA GLY A 251 15.38 20.94 -6.76
C GLY A 251 14.04 20.21 -6.84
N ASP A 252 13.61 19.68 -7.98
CA ASP A 252 12.33 18.97 -8.09
C ASP A 252 12.46 17.49 -7.68
N PHE A 253 11.74 17.12 -6.62
CA PHE A 253 12.00 16.03 -5.67
C PHE A 253 11.62 14.61 -6.14
N CYS A 254 11.34 14.36 -7.42
CA CYS A 254 11.11 13.00 -7.90
C CYS A 254 11.64 12.69 -9.30
N ASP A 255 12.13 11.44 -9.43
CA ASP A 255 13.45 11.10 -9.98
C ASP A 255 14.57 11.85 -9.21
N TYR A 256 15.67 11.23 -8.79
CA TYR A 256 16.96 11.39 -9.46
C TYR A 256 18.11 10.81 -8.60
N GLY A 257 19.02 10.11 -9.27
CA GLY A 257 20.24 9.49 -8.74
C GLY A 257 20.51 8.18 -9.51
N PRO A 258 21.72 7.93 -10.06
CA PRO A 258 22.00 6.78 -10.91
C PRO A 258 22.07 5.51 -10.07
N THR A 259 20.92 4.87 -9.80
CA THR A 259 20.94 3.64 -9.02
C THR A 259 20.57 2.40 -9.84
N GLN A 260 19.74 2.52 -10.90
CA GLN A 260 19.44 1.41 -11.83
C GLN A 260 19.22 1.82 -13.32
N PRO A 261 20.24 2.34 -14.03
CA PRO A 261 20.12 2.63 -15.46
C PRO A 261 19.84 1.36 -16.27
N GLY A 262 18.88 1.42 -17.22
CA GLY A 262 18.60 0.31 -18.13
C GLY A 262 17.66 -0.77 -17.60
N VAL A 263 17.15 -0.63 -16.37
CA VAL A 263 16.14 -1.54 -15.82
C VAL A 263 14.76 -1.17 -16.37
N GLN A 264 13.96 -2.17 -16.73
CA GLN A 264 12.59 -1.95 -17.20
C GLN A 264 11.76 -1.26 -16.12
N ASN A 265 10.80 -0.43 -16.52
CA ASN A 265 9.93 0.31 -15.62
C ASN A 265 9.31 -0.59 -14.55
N GLU A 266 8.71 -1.70 -14.97
CA GLU A 266 8.14 -2.71 -14.09
C GLU A 266 9.17 -3.38 -13.17
N ASN A 267 10.47 -3.21 -13.37
CA ASN A 267 11.51 -3.85 -12.56
C ASN A 267 12.28 -2.91 -11.63
N LEU A 268 11.85 -1.65 -11.52
CA LEU A 268 12.53 -0.64 -10.72
C LEU A 268 12.32 -0.89 -9.23
N ASN A 269 13.39 -0.66 -8.46
CA ASN A 269 13.31 -0.71 -7.01
C ASN A 269 12.64 0.56 -6.47
N LEU A 270 11.71 0.39 -5.53
CA LEU A 270 11.09 1.51 -4.84
C LEU A 270 11.99 2.03 -3.72
N VAL A 271 12.07 3.35 -3.57
CA VAL A 271 12.84 4.02 -2.51
C VAL A 271 11.92 4.95 -1.72
N PHE A 272 11.91 4.77 -0.40
CA PHE A 272 11.13 5.58 0.53
C PHE A 272 12.06 6.67 1.11
N PRO A 273 11.82 7.98 0.88
CA PRO A 273 12.82 9.02 1.19
C PRO A 273 12.64 9.64 2.59
N PHE A 274 12.05 8.93 3.54
CA PHE A 274 11.80 9.46 4.87
C PHE A 274 12.59 8.74 5.95
N ALA A 275 12.98 9.53 6.96
CA ALA A 275 13.61 9.06 8.17
C ALA A 275 12.71 9.42 9.36
N GLY A 276 12.79 8.63 10.41
CA GLY A 276 12.02 8.88 11.61
C GLY A 276 12.49 8.02 12.76
N LYS A 277 11.84 8.18 13.90
CA LYS A 277 12.07 7.34 15.06
C LYS A 277 10.79 7.15 15.82
N VAL A 278 10.71 6.02 16.50
CA VAL A 278 9.75 5.72 17.55
C VAL A 278 10.51 5.60 18.85
N GLN A 279 10.05 6.32 19.85
CA GLN A 279 10.58 6.24 21.21
C GLN A 279 9.52 5.67 22.15
N THR A 280 9.88 4.61 22.86
CA THR A 280 9.03 3.91 23.82
C THR A 280 9.43 4.24 25.26
N ILE A 281 8.62 3.87 26.24
CA ILE A 281 8.97 4.06 27.66
C ILE A 281 10.00 3.02 28.13
N ASN A 282 9.81 1.76 27.75
CA ASN A 282 10.71 0.66 28.08
C ASN A 282 11.71 0.39 26.94
N ALA A 283 12.81 -0.30 27.23
CA ALA A 283 13.75 -0.74 26.21
C ALA A 283 13.10 -1.73 25.23
N ILE A 284 13.52 -1.70 23.96
CA ILE A 284 13.02 -2.59 22.91
C ILE A 284 13.69 -3.96 23.04
N TYR A 285 12.90 -5.03 22.95
CA TYR A 285 13.37 -6.41 22.93
C TYR A 285 14.11 -6.66 21.61
N THR A 286 15.36 -7.09 21.71
CA THR A 286 16.25 -7.23 20.56
C THR A 286 16.91 -8.61 20.52
N MET A 287 17.36 -8.96 19.32
CA MET A 287 18.31 -10.06 19.10
C MET A 287 19.50 -9.55 18.28
N THR A 288 20.60 -10.29 18.30
CA THR A 288 21.79 -9.96 17.52
C THR A 288 21.83 -10.74 16.21
N ILE A 289 21.96 -10.04 15.09
CA ILE A 289 22.20 -10.65 13.77
C ILE A 289 23.39 -9.96 13.14
N ASN A 290 24.41 -10.72 12.74
CA ASN A 290 25.65 -10.20 12.15
C ASN A 290 26.28 -9.05 12.98
N GLY A 291 26.25 -9.16 14.31
CA GLY A 291 26.81 -8.16 15.23
C GLY A 291 25.95 -6.91 15.47
N ARG A 292 24.77 -6.80 14.85
CA ARG A 292 23.83 -5.68 15.01
C ARG A 292 22.62 -6.08 15.86
N ALA A 293 22.20 -5.21 16.76
CA ALA A 293 20.94 -5.36 17.47
C ALA A 293 19.77 -5.02 16.55
N VAL A 294 18.78 -5.92 16.46
CA VAL A 294 17.55 -5.74 15.69
C VAL A 294 16.34 -6.05 16.57
N PRO A 295 15.17 -5.43 16.33
CA PRO A 295 13.95 -5.78 17.07
C PRO A 295 13.64 -7.27 16.96
N ALA A 296 13.18 -7.87 18.04
CA ALA A 296 12.85 -9.29 18.11
C ALA A 296 11.40 -9.52 18.57
N VAL A 297 10.85 -10.66 18.16
CA VAL A 297 9.54 -11.19 18.56
C VAL A 297 9.76 -12.51 19.31
N PRO A 298 9.19 -12.68 20.52
CA PRO A 298 9.24 -13.95 21.22
C PRO A 298 8.43 -15.01 20.48
N THR A 299 9.00 -16.21 20.33
CA THR A 299 8.26 -17.38 19.83
C THR A 299 8.53 -18.59 20.71
N GLY A 300 7.68 -19.61 20.63
CA GLY A 300 7.87 -20.86 21.38
C GLY A 300 9.19 -21.59 21.08
N THR A 301 9.90 -21.22 20.01
CA THR A 301 11.19 -21.78 19.61
C THR A 301 12.36 -20.79 19.79
N GLY A 302 12.17 -19.68 20.52
CA GLY A 302 13.18 -18.63 20.72
C GLY A 302 12.89 -17.32 19.98
N PRO A 303 13.74 -16.28 20.14
CA PRO A 303 13.53 -14.99 19.50
C PRO A 303 13.66 -15.10 17.98
N LYS A 304 12.73 -14.49 17.26
CA LYS A 304 12.83 -14.27 15.81
C LYS A 304 13.00 -12.78 15.53
N PRO A 305 13.59 -12.40 14.39
CA PRO A 305 13.62 -11.00 14.00
C PRO A 305 12.18 -10.49 13.90
N GLY A 306 11.94 -9.26 14.33
CA GLY A 306 10.64 -8.62 14.15
C GLY A 306 10.27 -8.52 12.67
N THR A 307 9.04 -8.10 12.40
CA THR A 307 8.55 -7.88 11.04
C THR A 307 8.21 -6.41 10.85
N LEU A 308 8.72 -5.83 9.78
CA LEU A 308 8.21 -4.58 9.22
C LEU A 308 7.66 -4.90 7.84
N ALA A 309 6.42 -4.52 7.63
CA ALA A 309 5.75 -4.65 6.34
C ALA A 309 5.40 -3.26 5.83
N ILE A 310 5.74 -3.01 4.57
CA ILE A 310 5.21 -1.88 3.83
C ILE A 310 4.33 -2.46 2.73
N ARG A 311 3.17 -1.86 2.55
CA ARG A 311 2.12 -2.31 1.64
C ARG A 311 1.67 -1.12 0.82
N LEU A 312 1.57 -1.33 -0.48
CA LEU A 312 0.94 -0.39 -1.39
C LEU A 312 -0.46 -0.93 -1.66
N VAL A 313 -1.47 -0.18 -1.27
CA VAL A 313 -2.88 -0.53 -1.36
C VAL A 313 -3.46 0.07 -2.64
N LYS A 314 -4.02 -0.81 -3.47
CA LYS A 314 -4.68 -0.41 -4.70
C LYS A 314 -6.05 0.17 -4.39
N HIS A 315 -6.44 1.18 -5.16
CA HIS A 315 -7.78 1.77 -5.06
C HIS A 315 -8.90 0.76 -5.37
N GLU A 316 -8.68 -0.12 -6.34
CA GLU A 316 -9.61 -1.21 -6.69
C GLU A 316 -9.54 -2.39 -5.70
N GLY A 317 -8.83 -2.23 -4.59
CA GLY A 317 -8.63 -3.21 -3.53
C GLY A 317 -7.48 -4.20 -3.80
N GLY A 318 -7.04 -4.87 -2.72
CA GLY A 318 -5.82 -5.65 -2.69
C GLY A 318 -4.64 -4.77 -2.29
N ALA A 319 -3.73 -5.33 -1.50
CA ALA A 319 -2.40 -4.75 -1.36
C ALA A 319 -1.50 -5.37 -2.43
N CYS A 320 -0.41 -4.69 -2.73
CA CYS A 320 0.75 -5.37 -3.23
C CYS A 320 1.85 -5.29 -2.18
N ASN A 321 2.53 -6.41 -2.03
CA ASN A 321 3.75 -6.44 -1.28
C ASN A 321 4.81 -5.76 -2.14
N ALA A 322 5.04 -4.47 -1.89
CA ALA A 322 6.42 -3.99 -1.95
C ALA A 322 7.17 -4.81 -0.90
N GLN A 323 7.60 -6.01 -1.29
CA GLN A 323 8.25 -6.94 -0.39
C GLN A 323 9.65 -6.40 -0.19
N PHE A 324 9.79 -5.58 0.84
CA PHE A 324 11.06 -5.47 1.54
C PHE A 324 11.35 -6.87 2.02
N ASP A 325 12.21 -7.57 1.30
CA ASP A 325 12.88 -8.71 1.87
C ASP A 325 13.83 -8.13 2.92
N LEU A 326 13.29 -7.73 4.08
CA LEU A 326 14.05 -7.52 5.31
C LEU A 326 14.57 -8.86 5.84
N LYS A 327 14.74 -9.88 4.97
CA LYS A 327 15.82 -10.84 5.13
C LYS A 327 17.02 -10.05 5.58
N SER A 328 17.47 -10.41 6.77
CA SER A 328 18.65 -9.89 7.41
C SER A 328 19.65 -9.30 6.40
N PRO A 329 19.99 -8.00 6.51
CA PRO A 329 19.82 -7.16 7.69
C PRO A 329 18.67 -6.14 7.56
N TRP A 330 18.11 -5.74 8.70
CA TRP A 330 17.39 -4.48 8.95
C TRP A 330 18.28 -3.25 8.64
N GLN A 331 18.78 -3.16 7.41
CA GLN A 331 19.55 -2.03 6.94
C GLN A 331 18.70 -0.76 7.14
N GLY A 332 19.36 0.34 7.52
CA GLY A 332 18.70 1.62 7.87
C GLY A 332 17.91 1.67 9.16
N PHE A 333 17.75 0.57 9.92
CA PHE A 333 17.11 0.62 11.25
C PHE A 333 18.11 0.48 12.39
N SER A 334 18.12 1.40 13.32
CA SER A 334 18.93 1.27 14.54
C SER A 334 18.03 1.17 15.76
N VAL A 335 18.38 0.24 16.66
CA VAL A 335 17.78 0.17 17.98
C VAL A 335 18.81 0.65 18.99
N ASN A 336 18.43 1.64 19.78
CA ASN A 336 19.20 2.09 20.94
C ASN A 336 18.27 2.17 22.15
N GLN A 337 18.35 1.17 23.04
CA GLN A 337 17.50 1.05 24.21
C GLN A 337 16.00 1.13 23.85
N ASN A 338 15.35 2.24 24.18
CA ASN A 338 13.93 2.51 23.96
C ASN A 338 13.64 3.28 22.67
N VAL A 339 14.62 3.41 21.77
CA VAL A 339 14.47 4.14 20.50
C VAL A 339 14.71 3.20 19.33
N LEU A 340 13.71 3.07 18.46
CA LEU A 340 13.83 2.50 17.12
C LEU A 340 13.88 3.65 16.12
N ALA A 341 15.02 3.86 15.47
CA ALA A 341 15.14 4.84 14.40
C ALA A 341 15.20 4.12 13.04
N TRP A 342 14.67 4.76 12.01
CA TRP A 342 14.77 4.32 10.63
C TRP A 342 15.23 5.46 9.73
N GLN A 343 16.01 5.07 8.74
CA GLN A 343 16.47 5.94 7.69
C GLN A 343 16.56 5.15 6.40
N PHE A 344 15.58 5.37 5.53
CA PHE A 344 15.45 4.64 4.27
C PHE A 344 16.35 5.17 3.13
N SER A 345 17.01 6.31 3.35
CA SER A 345 17.96 6.94 2.41
C SER A 345 19.19 7.50 3.11
N ASN A 346 20.39 7.25 2.59
CA ASN A 346 21.60 7.97 3.00
C ASN A 346 21.50 9.45 2.54
N PRO A 347 21.59 10.46 3.43
CA PRO A 347 21.39 11.86 3.05
C PRO A 347 22.63 12.47 2.38
N ASN A 348 23.76 11.75 2.39
CA ASN A 348 25.08 12.27 2.06
C ASN A 348 25.66 11.73 0.75
N ASP A 349 25.08 10.68 0.14
CA ASP A 349 25.52 10.14 -1.14
C ASP A 349 24.33 9.76 -2.02
N ARG A 350 24.13 10.54 -3.09
CA ARG A 350 23.00 10.44 -4.03
C ARG A 350 23.32 9.65 -5.29
N THR A 351 24.53 9.08 -5.37
CA THR A 351 25.07 8.48 -6.59
C THR A 351 25.27 6.98 -6.51
N ASP A 352 25.15 6.38 -5.33
CA ASP A 352 25.36 4.96 -5.11
C ASP A 352 24.08 4.26 -4.63
N SER A 353 23.58 3.36 -5.48
CA SER A 353 22.43 2.48 -5.24
C SER A 353 22.54 1.64 -3.97
N SER A 354 23.76 1.31 -3.56
CA SER A 354 24.03 0.44 -2.43
C SER A 354 23.79 1.12 -1.08
N ASN A 355 23.62 2.45 -1.09
CA ASN A 355 23.36 3.28 0.09
C ASN A 355 21.87 3.60 0.32
N TYR A 356 20.97 3.07 -0.54
CA TYR A 356 19.53 3.22 -0.41
C TYR A 356 18.87 1.90 -0.04
N LEU A 357 17.83 1.98 0.80
CA LEU A 357 17.01 0.82 1.07
C LEU A 357 15.99 0.64 -0.03
N SER A 358 16.26 -0.35 -0.87
CA SER A 358 15.27 -0.83 -1.82
C SER A 358 14.14 -1.54 -1.07
N ALA A 359 12.93 -1.12 -1.38
CA ALA A 359 11.68 -1.75 -0.98
C ALA A 359 11.29 -3.00 -1.78
N GLY A 360 12.26 -3.59 -2.47
CA GLY A 360 12.00 -4.55 -3.52
C GLY A 360 11.56 -3.88 -4.83
N ASN A 361 11.25 -4.75 -5.79
CA ASN A 361 10.94 -4.44 -7.17
C ASN A 361 9.42 -4.18 -7.34
N ILE A 362 9.05 -3.10 -8.03
CA ILE A 362 7.64 -2.72 -8.26
C ILE A 362 6.85 -3.74 -9.09
N GLY A 363 7.51 -4.57 -9.88
CA GLY A 363 6.94 -5.61 -10.73
C GLY A 363 6.49 -6.84 -10.00
N LEU A 364 6.80 -6.99 -8.70
CA LEU A 364 6.03 -7.91 -7.84
C LEU A 364 4.58 -7.44 -7.68
N CYS A 365 4.32 -6.17 -7.99
CA CYS A 365 3.00 -5.60 -8.15
C CYS A 365 2.67 -5.50 -9.65
N THR A 366 2.69 -6.62 -10.38
CA THR A 366 2.55 -6.74 -11.86
C THR A 366 1.33 -6.03 -12.47
N ASP A 367 0.35 -5.70 -11.62
CA ASP A 367 -0.90 -5.05 -11.99
C ASP A 367 -1.02 -3.63 -11.41
N LEU A 368 0.08 -2.96 -11.05
CA LEU A 368 0.06 -1.53 -10.80
C LEU A 368 0.02 -0.81 -12.14
N SER A 369 -1.11 -0.18 -12.42
CA SER A 369 -1.15 0.81 -13.49
C SER A 369 -0.27 1.98 -13.07
N ALA A 370 0.43 2.53 -14.05
CA ALA A 370 1.12 3.79 -13.96
C ALA A 370 0.24 4.96 -13.45
N SER A 371 -1.08 4.75 -13.50
CA SER A 371 -2.11 5.67 -13.04
C SER A 371 -2.52 5.53 -11.58
N ASP A 372 -2.01 4.53 -10.87
CA ASP A 372 -2.51 4.25 -9.53
C ASP A 372 -1.74 5.03 -8.48
N VAL A 373 -2.36 6.10 -8.00
CA VAL A 373 -2.08 6.56 -6.64
C VAL A 373 -2.46 5.43 -5.70
N GLN A 374 -1.46 4.93 -4.99
CA GLN A 374 -1.64 3.90 -4.00
C GLN A 374 -1.81 4.58 -2.66
N ASP A 375 -2.84 4.16 -1.94
CA ASP A 375 -2.72 4.27 -0.51
C ASP A 375 -1.56 3.39 -0.08
N TRP A 376 -0.90 3.72 1.02
CA TRP A 376 0.16 2.86 1.49
C TRP A 376 0.17 2.86 3.01
N TYR A 377 0.70 1.79 3.57
CA TYR A 377 0.94 1.71 4.98
C TYR A 377 2.20 0.92 5.28
N MET A 378 2.87 1.34 6.33
CA MET A 378 3.98 0.69 6.97
C MET A 378 3.52 0.31 8.37
N ILE A 379 3.67 -0.96 8.71
CA ILE A 379 3.41 -1.46 10.05
C ILE A 379 4.68 -2.08 10.58
N ALA A 380 5.07 -1.63 11.77
CA ALA A 380 6.10 -2.27 12.57
C ALA A 380 5.45 -2.89 13.82
N THR A 381 5.83 -4.12 14.14
CA THR A 381 5.49 -4.76 15.41
C THR A 381 6.76 -5.26 16.08
N PHE A 382 6.97 -4.86 17.33
CA PHE A 382 8.09 -5.27 18.16
C PHE A 382 7.65 -5.37 19.62
N TYR A 383 8.51 -5.85 20.51
CA TYR A 383 8.21 -5.99 21.93
C TYR A 383 9.07 -5.07 22.77
N ASP A 384 8.56 -4.61 23.91
CA ASP A 384 9.40 -4.01 24.95
C ASP A 384 9.95 -5.05 25.93
N VAL A 385 10.88 -4.62 26.77
CA VAL A 385 11.56 -5.43 27.79
C VAL A 385 11.13 -4.99 29.17
N ARG A 386 10.71 -5.95 30.00
CA ARG A 386 10.53 -5.79 31.43
C ARG A 386 11.26 -6.91 32.16
N ASN A 387 12.11 -6.58 33.13
CA ASN A 387 12.92 -7.55 33.87
C ASN A 387 13.74 -8.51 32.98
N GLY A 388 14.24 -8.01 31.84
CA GLY A 388 15.02 -8.80 30.89
C GLY A 388 14.20 -9.76 30.01
N GLN A 389 12.87 -9.74 30.11
CA GLN A 389 11.99 -10.57 29.31
C GLN A 389 11.09 -9.70 28.41
N PRO A 390 10.72 -10.20 27.21
CA PRO A 390 9.74 -9.53 26.36
C PRO A 390 8.40 -9.42 27.10
N HIS A 391 7.78 -8.25 27.10
CA HIS A 391 6.59 -7.98 27.90
C HIS A 391 5.37 -7.59 27.05
N SER A 392 5.37 -6.40 26.46
CA SER A 392 4.24 -5.87 25.68
C SER A 392 4.59 -5.74 24.20
N PRO A 393 3.70 -6.14 23.28
CA PRO A 393 3.82 -5.76 21.89
C PRO A 393 3.60 -4.25 21.74
N ILE A 394 4.37 -3.64 20.85
CA ILE A 394 4.29 -2.24 20.45
C ILE A 394 4.07 -2.23 18.95
N SER A 395 3.00 -1.54 18.55
CA SER A 395 2.55 -1.41 17.18
C SER A 395 2.71 0.04 16.70
N VAL A 396 3.30 0.19 15.52
CA VAL A 396 3.54 1.50 14.89
C VAL A 396 2.95 1.48 13.49
N GLY A 397 2.06 2.43 13.20
CA GLY A 397 1.40 2.58 11.90
C GLY A 397 1.82 3.88 11.22
N ILE A 398 2.32 3.82 9.99
CA ILE A 398 2.70 5.00 9.21
C ILE A 398 2.18 4.86 7.79
N GLY A 399 1.46 5.82 7.24
CA GLY A 399 0.98 5.71 5.86
C GLY A 399 -0.19 6.63 5.54
N SER A 400 -0.88 6.40 4.43
CA SER A 400 -1.91 7.31 3.91
C SER A 400 -3.35 6.96 4.18
N ILE A 401 -3.60 5.78 4.73
CA ILE A 401 -4.96 5.32 5.04
C ILE A 401 -5.54 6.20 6.15
N GLY A 402 -6.77 6.68 5.94
CA GLY A 402 -7.39 7.73 6.75
C GLY A 402 -7.79 7.37 8.18
N ASN A 403 -7.57 6.14 8.65
CA ASN A 403 -7.94 5.68 9.98
C ASN A 403 -6.83 4.80 10.53
N PHE A 404 -5.79 5.41 11.10
CA PHE A 404 -4.81 4.65 11.86
C PHE A 404 -5.32 4.28 13.27
N ASP A 405 -6.49 4.76 13.72
CA ASP A 405 -7.14 4.41 15.00
C ASP A 405 -6.89 2.95 15.41
N GLY A 406 -5.82 2.70 16.18
CA GLY A 406 -5.24 1.35 16.06
C GLY A 406 -3.85 1.12 16.65
N TYR A 407 -2.99 2.14 16.69
CA TYR A 407 -1.57 1.94 17.01
C TYR A 407 -1.13 2.61 18.31
N ASP A 408 -0.06 2.09 18.92
CA ASP A 408 0.60 2.74 20.07
C ASP A 408 1.31 4.02 19.64
N ALA A 409 1.70 4.09 18.37
CA ALA A 409 2.06 5.32 17.68
C ALA A 409 1.57 5.28 16.23
N GLU A 410 0.98 6.37 15.77
CA GLU A 410 0.58 6.51 14.37
C GLU A 410 1.02 7.82 13.76
N LYS A 411 1.29 7.76 12.46
CA LYS A 411 1.49 8.95 11.66
C LYS A 411 0.80 8.80 10.32
N GLN A 412 -0.27 9.57 10.15
CA GLN A 412 -0.84 9.78 8.82
C GLN A 412 0.16 10.58 7.98
N LEU A 413 0.58 9.95 6.90
CA LEU A 413 1.31 10.52 5.81
C LEU A 413 0.40 10.62 4.58
N PRO A 414 0.81 11.31 3.53
CA PRO A 414 -0.04 11.46 2.35
C PRO A 414 0.17 10.28 1.38
N ALA A 415 -0.82 10.03 0.52
CA ALA A 415 -0.79 8.93 -0.44
C ALA A 415 0.39 9.05 -1.41
N VAL A 416 0.83 7.90 -1.93
CA VAL A 416 2.00 7.81 -2.82
C VAL A 416 1.54 7.69 -4.26
N GLY A 417 2.02 8.59 -5.10
CA GLY A 417 1.79 8.54 -6.53
C GLY A 417 3.04 8.02 -7.23
N PHE A 418 2.86 7.08 -8.15
CA PHE A 418 3.90 6.77 -9.11
C PHE A 418 3.74 7.65 -10.34
N GLN A 419 4.86 8.16 -10.86
CA GLN A 419 4.83 8.98 -12.05
C GLN A 419 5.36 8.19 -13.24
N TRP A 420 4.48 7.74 -14.12
CA TRP A 420 4.87 7.13 -15.40
C TRP A 420 4.13 7.77 -16.56
N GLY A 421 4.88 8.17 -17.57
CA GLY A 421 4.40 9.11 -18.57
C GLY A 421 5.59 9.50 -19.41
N CYS A 422 5.79 8.74 -20.47
CA CYS A 422 6.93 8.91 -21.34
C CYS A 422 6.49 8.82 -22.79
N VAL A 423 7.24 9.50 -23.64
CA VAL A 423 7.10 9.46 -25.09
C VAL A 423 8.12 8.47 -25.64
N ILE A 424 7.73 7.65 -26.61
CA ILE A 424 8.63 6.65 -27.19
C ILE A 424 9.82 7.29 -27.92
N GLU A 425 10.98 6.64 -27.89
CA GLU A 425 12.17 7.05 -28.64
C GLU A 425 11.88 7.22 -30.15
N GLY A 426 12.66 8.07 -30.81
CA GLY A 426 12.49 8.42 -32.22
C GLY A 426 11.36 9.42 -32.47
N THR A 427 10.54 9.74 -31.46
CA THR A 427 9.45 10.73 -31.62
C THR A 427 10.03 12.11 -31.93
N PRO A 428 9.65 12.74 -33.05
CA PRO A 428 10.15 14.06 -33.41
C PRO A 428 9.51 15.14 -32.53
N VAL A 429 10.33 15.95 -31.87
CA VAL A 429 9.90 17.06 -31.01
C VAL A 429 10.18 18.38 -31.70
N ALA A 430 9.20 19.29 -31.73
CA ALA A 430 9.34 20.57 -32.42
C ALA A 430 10.23 21.56 -31.66
N LEU A 431 11.23 22.10 -32.34
CA LEU A 431 12.11 23.15 -31.79
C LEU A 431 11.49 24.53 -32.03
N ALA A 432 11.72 25.46 -31.10
CA ALA A 432 11.22 26.84 -31.21
C ALA A 432 11.81 27.60 -32.41
N ALA A 433 13.02 27.23 -32.85
CA ALA A 433 13.66 27.80 -34.03
C ALA A 433 13.15 27.22 -35.36
N GLY A 434 12.19 26.29 -35.30
CA GLY A 434 11.74 25.50 -36.44
C GLY A 434 12.48 24.16 -36.54
N GLY A 435 11.92 23.26 -37.35
CA GLY A 435 12.40 21.88 -37.45
C GLY A 435 11.99 20.99 -36.28
N THR A 436 12.51 19.76 -36.27
CA THR A 436 12.23 18.77 -35.23
C THR A 436 13.50 18.01 -34.86
N MET A 437 13.60 17.56 -33.61
CA MET A 437 14.66 16.69 -33.12
C MET A 437 14.04 15.45 -32.47
N PRO A 438 14.58 14.24 -32.69
CA PRO A 438 14.14 13.06 -31.94
C PRO A 438 14.29 13.28 -30.44
N ILE A 439 13.31 12.85 -29.65
CA ILE A 439 13.26 13.13 -28.21
C ILE A 439 14.51 12.66 -27.45
N GLU A 440 15.11 11.55 -27.85
CA GLU A 440 16.32 10.99 -27.25
C GLU A 440 17.59 11.80 -27.51
N GLN A 441 17.56 12.72 -28.47
CA GLN A 441 18.69 13.58 -28.85
C GLN A 441 18.64 14.97 -28.19
N LEU A 442 17.50 15.32 -27.61
CA LEU A 442 17.32 16.57 -26.86
C LEU A 442 18.26 16.62 -25.65
N LYS A 443 18.66 17.84 -25.29
CA LYS A 443 19.59 18.13 -24.19
C LYS A 443 19.08 19.28 -23.34
N THR A 444 19.55 19.35 -22.10
CA THR A 444 19.35 20.52 -21.25
C THR A 444 19.83 21.79 -21.97
N GLY A 445 18.98 22.81 -22.00
CA GLY A 445 19.20 24.06 -22.71
C GLY A 445 18.46 24.19 -24.04
N ASP A 446 18.04 23.08 -24.66
CA ASP A 446 17.26 23.11 -25.90
C ASP A 446 15.95 23.88 -25.72
N ILE A 447 15.50 24.55 -26.78
CA ILE A 447 14.29 25.39 -26.75
C ILE A 447 13.23 24.78 -27.65
N LEU A 448 12.12 24.36 -27.05
CA LEU A 448 11.00 23.71 -27.70
C LEU A 448 9.88 24.70 -28.02
N ALA A 449 9.09 24.36 -29.04
CA ALA A 449 7.83 25.03 -29.32
C ALA A 449 6.72 24.46 -28.42
N GLY A 450 6.04 25.34 -27.69
CA GLY A 450 4.89 25.03 -26.83
C GLY A 450 3.57 25.58 -27.38
N PRO A 451 2.48 25.48 -26.59
CA PRO A 451 1.16 26.03 -26.95
C PRO A 451 1.22 27.48 -27.36
N SER A 452 0.41 27.89 -28.34
CA SER A 452 0.25 29.29 -28.76
C SER A 452 1.58 29.99 -29.11
N GLY A 453 2.58 29.24 -29.58
CA GLY A 453 3.90 29.77 -29.96
C GLY A 453 4.83 30.09 -28.78
N THR A 454 4.51 29.61 -27.59
CA THR A 454 5.39 29.73 -26.42
C THR A 454 6.71 29.01 -26.64
N ARG A 455 7.77 29.50 -25.98
CA ARG A 455 9.13 28.95 -26.07
C ARG A 455 9.53 28.40 -24.72
N LEU A 456 9.81 27.11 -24.67
CA LEU A 456 10.07 26.37 -23.43
C LEU A 456 11.49 25.84 -23.43
N ARG A 457 12.22 26.04 -22.33
CA ARG A 457 13.58 25.51 -22.17
C ARG A 457 13.52 24.12 -21.55
N VAL A 458 14.22 23.17 -22.15
CA VAL A 458 14.48 21.85 -21.54
C VAL A 458 15.45 22.02 -20.38
N THR A 459 15.04 21.64 -19.18
CA THR A 459 15.90 21.66 -17.99
C THR A 459 16.48 20.28 -17.70
N ALA A 460 15.73 19.22 -18.01
CA ALA A 460 16.18 17.84 -17.81
C ALA A 460 15.41 16.85 -18.69
N LEU A 461 15.97 15.65 -18.83
CA LEU A 461 15.36 14.51 -19.49
C LEU A 461 15.41 13.29 -18.56
N THR A 462 14.29 12.56 -18.52
CA THR A 462 14.15 11.31 -17.78
C THR A 462 13.97 10.15 -18.76
N PRO A 463 14.98 9.29 -18.97
CA PRO A 463 14.84 8.09 -19.80
C PRO A 463 14.09 6.99 -19.04
N GLY A 464 13.58 6.00 -19.76
CA GLY A 464 12.93 4.80 -19.20
C GLY A 464 12.74 3.73 -20.26
N TYR A 465 12.10 2.61 -19.88
CA TYR A 465 11.75 1.53 -20.80
C TYR A 465 10.34 1.03 -20.54
N ASP A 466 9.50 0.95 -21.58
CA ASP A 466 8.10 0.53 -21.45
C ASP A 466 7.67 -0.42 -22.59
N LYS A 467 6.62 -1.20 -22.34
CA LYS A 467 5.98 -2.13 -23.28
C LYS A 467 4.54 -1.72 -23.60
N LYS A 468 3.91 -0.88 -22.77
CA LYS A 468 2.51 -0.49 -22.92
C LYS A 468 2.45 0.91 -23.53
N PHE A 469 1.72 1.03 -24.64
CA PHE A 469 1.61 2.30 -25.36
C PHE A 469 0.19 2.54 -25.85
N ILE A 470 -0.13 3.82 -26.02
CA ILE A 470 -1.29 4.32 -26.73
C ILE A 470 -0.79 5.12 -27.93
N LYS A 471 -1.25 4.73 -29.11
CA LYS A 471 -1.08 5.49 -30.35
C LYS A 471 -2.33 6.32 -30.60
N LEU A 472 -2.16 7.64 -30.60
CA LEU A 472 -3.21 8.58 -30.98
C LEU A 472 -2.99 9.02 -32.42
N ILE A 473 -4.07 9.04 -33.20
CA ILE A 473 -4.07 9.48 -34.59
C ILE A 473 -5.20 10.47 -34.77
N ASP A 474 -4.89 11.65 -35.25
CA ASP A 474 -5.87 12.70 -35.49
C ASP A 474 -6.44 12.67 -36.93
N ALA A 475 -7.32 13.62 -37.24
CA ALA A 475 -7.96 13.73 -38.55
C ALA A 475 -7.00 14.22 -39.65
N ALA A 476 -5.93 14.93 -39.29
CA ALA A 476 -4.86 15.33 -40.19
C ALA A 476 -3.92 14.18 -40.55
N GLY A 477 -4.03 13.04 -39.85
CA GLY A 477 -3.14 11.90 -39.99
C GLY A 477 -1.87 12.01 -39.14
N ASP A 478 -1.77 13.07 -38.36
CA ASP A 478 -0.71 13.25 -37.36
C ASP A 478 -0.90 12.21 -36.24
N SER A 479 0.22 11.77 -35.67
CA SER A 479 0.18 10.78 -34.59
C SER A 479 1.27 10.97 -33.55
N VAL A 480 1.01 10.43 -32.37
CA VAL A 480 1.98 10.31 -31.28
C VAL A 480 1.79 8.95 -30.60
N VAL A 481 2.90 8.35 -30.16
CA VAL A 481 2.92 7.11 -29.40
C VAL A 481 3.52 7.42 -28.03
N VAL A 482 2.72 7.21 -26.99
CA VAL A 482 3.07 7.54 -25.62
C VAL A 482 2.63 6.43 -24.68
N THR A 483 3.15 6.43 -23.46
CA THR A 483 2.62 5.52 -22.43
C THR A 483 1.18 5.92 -22.06
N PRO A 484 0.35 4.97 -21.56
CA PRO A 484 -1.07 5.20 -21.25
C PRO A 484 -1.38 6.46 -20.44
N ASP A 485 -0.50 6.82 -19.50
CA ASP A 485 -0.70 7.93 -18.57
C ASP A 485 -0.02 9.24 -18.97
N HIS A 486 0.61 9.27 -20.14
CA HIS A 486 1.21 10.50 -20.62
C HIS A 486 0.12 11.56 -20.93
N PRO A 487 0.28 12.82 -20.49
CA PRO A 487 -0.74 13.84 -20.68
C PRO A 487 -0.84 14.25 -22.14
N ILE A 488 -2.07 14.38 -22.60
CA ILE A 488 -2.42 14.89 -23.92
C ILE A 488 -3.28 16.13 -23.70
N LEU A 489 -2.90 17.23 -24.35
CA LEU A 489 -3.68 18.45 -24.27
C LEU A 489 -4.94 18.31 -25.14
N THR A 490 -6.10 18.34 -24.51
CA THR A 490 -7.41 18.29 -25.17
C THR A 490 -8.17 19.60 -24.99
N LYS A 491 -9.31 19.77 -25.69
CA LYS A 491 -10.21 20.93 -25.46
C LYS A 491 -10.72 21.06 -24.02
N HIS A 492 -10.65 19.99 -23.24
CA HIS A 492 -11.07 19.94 -21.84
C HIS A 492 -9.89 20.03 -20.85
N GLY A 493 -8.72 20.47 -21.33
CA GLY A 493 -7.47 20.46 -20.59
C GLY A 493 -6.70 19.16 -20.79
N MET A 494 -5.65 18.97 -20.00
CA MET A 494 -4.83 17.76 -20.02
C MET A 494 -5.62 16.50 -19.61
N ARG A 495 -5.54 15.45 -20.42
CA ARG A 495 -6.09 14.11 -20.11
C ARG A 495 -5.03 13.04 -20.31
N ARG A 496 -5.17 11.90 -19.63
CA ARG A 496 -4.29 10.73 -19.85
C ARG A 496 -4.52 10.20 -21.26
N ALA A 497 -3.47 9.74 -21.94
CA ALA A 497 -3.60 9.18 -23.29
C ALA A 497 -4.61 8.03 -23.36
N GLN A 498 -4.67 7.19 -22.32
CA GLN A 498 -5.63 6.09 -22.20
C GLN A 498 -7.09 6.52 -21.96
N ASP A 499 -7.33 7.80 -21.67
CA ASP A 499 -8.69 8.37 -21.52
C ASP A 499 -9.14 9.14 -22.75
N VAL A 500 -8.23 9.41 -23.69
CA VAL A 500 -8.55 10.04 -24.97
C VAL A 500 -9.32 9.04 -25.84
N ARG A 501 -10.40 9.48 -26.46
CA ARG A 501 -11.27 8.66 -27.32
C ARG A 501 -11.37 9.26 -28.72
N ALA A 502 -11.77 8.45 -29.69
CA ALA A 502 -12.14 8.97 -31.01
C ALA A 502 -13.29 10.00 -30.86
N GLY A 503 -13.19 11.12 -31.56
CA GLY A 503 -14.10 12.26 -31.44
C GLY A 503 -13.65 13.35 -30.46
N ASP A 504 -12.67 13.07 -29.58
CA ASP A 504 -12.05 14.12 -28.76
C ASP A 504 -11.28 15.12 -29.64
N THR A 505 -11.11 16.35 -29.14
CA THR A 505 -10.31 17.37 -29.82
C THR A 505 -8.97 17.52 -29.12
N VAL A 506 -7.89 17.30 -29.87
CA VAL A 506 -6.50 17.53 -29.48
C VAL A 506 -5.93 18.73 -30.23
N TYR A 507 -4.78 19.22 -29.82
CA TYR A 507 -4.13 20.35 -30.48
C TYR A 507 -2.89 19.88 -31.24
N GLY A 508 -2.97 19.99 -32.57
CA GLY A 508 -1.86 19.74 -33.47
C GLY A 508 -1.11 21.01 -33.87
N ARG A 509 -0.02 20.88 -34.65
CA ARG A 509 0.74 22.04 -35.15
C ARG A 509 -0.09 23.04 -35.97
N ASN A 510 -1.16 22.56 -36.61
CA ASN A 510 -2.07 23.36 -37.42
C ASN A 510 -3.32 23.82 -36.64
N GLY A 511 -3.33 23.67 -35.32
CA GLY A 511 -4.46 24.00 -34.46
C GLY A 511 -5.28 22.79 -34.01
N PRO A 512 -6.52 23.00 -33.57
CA PRO A 512 -7.39 21.92 -33.07
C PRO A 512 -7.66 20.86 -34.15
N SER A 513 -7.59 19.59 -33.77
CA SER A 513 -7.82 18.44 -34.63
C SER A 513 -8.59 17.37 -33.89
N VAL A 514 -9.48 16.67 -34.60
CA VAL A 514 -10.31 15.62 -34.02
C VAL A 514 -9.52 14.31 -34.00
N VAL A 515 -9.51 13.61 -32.86
CA VAL A 515 -8.93 12.27 -32.74
C VAL A 515 -9.75 11.31 -33.58
N ARG A 516 -9.12 10.70 -34.58
CA ARG A 516 -9.72 9.68 -35.42
C ARG A 516 -9.62 8.30 -34.78
N ALA A 517 -8.50 8.01 -34.13
CA ALA A 517 -8.27 6.73 -33.47
C ALA A 517 -7.38 6.89 -32.23
N ALA A 518 -7.72 6.14 -31.19
CA ALA A 518 -6.86 5.88 -30.05
C ALA A 518 -6.69 4.36 -29.95
N GLN A 519 -5.47 3.86 -30.13
CA GLN A 519 -5.18 2.44 -30.28
C GLN A 519 -4.15 2.00 -29.24
N THR A 520 -4.35 0.82 -28.67
CA THR A 520 -3.29 0.15 -27.91
C THR A 520 -2.18 -0.28 -28.86
N ASP A 521 -0.93 0.06 -28.53
CA ASP A 521 0.27 -0.24 -29.32
C ASP A 521 1.31 -0.97 -28.44
N ASN A 522 0.85 -2.02 -27.76
CA ASN A 522 1.71 -2.79 -26.87
C ASN A 522 2.81 -3.52 -27.65
N ARG A 523 4.02 -3.55 -27.09
CA ARG A 523 5.21 -4.14 -27.70
C ARG A 523 5.65 -5.37 -26.92
N GLU A 524 6.07 -6.42 -27.63
CA GLU A 524 6.66 -7.62 -27.00
C GLU A 524 7.98 -7.29 -26.30
N GLN A 525 8.80 -6.46 -26.94
CA GLN A 525 10.07 -5.96 -26.41
C GLN A 525 9.88 -4.55 -25.86
N ALA A 526 10.50 -4.26 -24.71
CA ALA A 526 10.46 -2.93 -24.13
C ALA A 526 11.22 -1.94 -25.02
N ALA A 527 10.60 -0.79 -25.32
CA ALA A 527 11.20 0.30 -26.07
C ALA A 527 11.69 1.40 -25.13
N ARG A 528 12.70 2.18 -25.55
CA ARG A 528 13.15 3.34 -24.76
C ARG A 528 12.09 4.43 -24.83
N VAL A 529 11.91 5.11 -23.70
CA VAL A 529 10.94 6.20 -23.56
C VAL A 529 11.57 7.36 -22.80
N TYR A 530 11.03 8.57 -22.98
CA TYR A 530 11.57 9.80 -22.40
C TYR A 530 10.47 10.70 -21.85
N SER A 531 10.72 11.35 -20.70
CA SER A 531 9.93 12.45 -20.17
C SER A 531 10.78 13.71 -20.09
N LEU A 532 10.20 14.87 -20.38
CA LEU A 532 10.90 16.15 -20.43
C LEU A 532 10.52 17.04 -19.26
N HIS A 533 11.50 17.76 -18.73
CA HIS A 533 11.29 18.82 -17.74
C HIS A 533 11.44 20.17 -18.43
N LEU A 534 10.43 21.03 -18.30
CA LEU A 534 10.37 22.31 -19.01
C LEU A 534 10.27 23.49 -18.03
N ALA A 535 10.92 24.59 -18.41
CA ALA A 535 10.82 25.89 -17.75
C ALA A 535 10.64 27.01 -18.78
N LYS A 536 10.31 28.21 -18.30
CA LYS A 536 10.37 29.43 -19.10
C LYS A 536 11.80 29.75 -19.51
N LEU A 537 11.97 30.65 -20.50
CA LEU A 537 13.29 31.07 -20.98
C LEU A 537 14.13 31.83 -19.94
N ASP A 538 13.52 32.39 -18.91
CA ASP A 538 14.20 33.00 -17.77
C ASP A 538 14.54 31.98 -16.66
N GLY A 539 14.20 30.70 -16.86
CA GLY A 539 14.32 29.64 -15.86
C GLY A 539 13.15 29.61 -14.87
N GLY A 540 12.16 30.50 -15.00
CA GLY A 540 10.99 30.53 -14.15
C GLY A 540 10.02 29.36 -14.40
N ASP A 541 9.23 29.04 -13.38
CA ASP A 541 8.22 27.99 -13.45
C ASP A 541 7.04 28.36 -14.37
N ILE A 542 6.43 27.34 -14.98
CA ILE A 542 5.22 27.46 -15.81
C ILE A 542 4.00 27.24 -14.90
N ALA A 543 3.15 28.25 -14.76
CA ALA A 543 2.08 28.24 -13.76
C ALA A 543 0.90 27.32 -14.17
N ASN A 544 0.41 27.45 -15.41
CA ASN A 544 -0.73 26.67 -15.87
C ASN A 544 -0.28 25.30 -16.39
N THR A 545 -1.03 24.26 -16.05
CA THR A 545 -0.76 22.89 -16.49
C THR A 545 -0.88 22.73 -18.00
N ASP A 546 -1.82 23.43 -18.64
CA ASP A 546 -2.02 23.36 -20.09
C ASP A 546 -0.89 24.05 -20.88
N ASP A 547 -0.19 25.02 -20.26
CA ASP A 547 0.98 25.68 -20.84
C ASP A 547 2.26 24.81 -20.74
N ARG A 548 2.21 23.74 -19.94
CA ARG A 548 3.29 22.77 -19.77
C ARG A 548 3.24 21.68 -20.83
N ALA A 549 3.17 22.08 -22.10
CA ALA A 549 3.06 21.16 -23.21
C ALA A 549 4.11 21.43 -24.27
N PHE A 550 4.48 20.40 -25.03
CA PHE A 550 5.36 20.49 -26.18
C PHE A 550 4.83 19.62 -27.32
N PHE A 551 5.20 19.93 -28.55
CA PHE A 551 4.80 19.10 -29.69
C PHE A 551 5.66 17.86 -29.79
N ALA A 552 5.07 16.68 -29.57
CA ALA A 552 5.66 15.38 -29.82
C ALA A 552 4.95 14.72 -31.00
N GLY A 553 5.70 14.34 -32.03
CA GLY A 553 5.13 14.06 -33.34
C GLY A 553 4.60 15.36 -33.93
N ALA A 554 3.28 15.55 -33.81
CA ALA A 554 2.63 16.81 -34.13
C ALA A 554 1.50 17.18 -33.15
N ILE A 555 1.34 16.43 -32.04
CA ILE A 555 0.31 16.64 -31.03
C ILE A 555 0.94 17.26 -29.77
N LEU A 556 0.24 18.19 -29.12
CA LEU A 556 0.66 18.75 -27.83
C LEU A 556 0.50 17.72 -26.71
N VAL A 557 1.63 17.37 -26.09
CA VAL A 557 1.73 16.46 -24.95
C VAL A 557 2.36 17.16 -23.77
N GLY A 558 2.01 16.74 -22.55
CA GLY A 558 2.47 17.39 -21.32
C GLY A 558 3.89 17.04 -20.92
N ASP A 559 4.55 17.97 -20.23
CA ASP A 559 5.83 17.74 -19.56
C ASP A 559 5.70 16.92 -18.26
N TYR A 560 6.83 16.72 -17.58
CA TYR A 560 6.90 16.05 -16.28
C TYR A 560 5.93 16.65 -15.23
N LYS A 561 5.83 17.97 -15.10
CA LYS A 561 4.95 18.59 -14.10
C LYS A 561 3.48 18.56 -14.53
N ALA A 562 3.18 18.58 -15.83
CA ALA A 562 1.82 18.38 -16.34
C ALA A 562 1.31 16.98 -16.02
N GLN A 563 2.18 15.99 -16.14
CA GLN A 563 1.87 14.61 -15.79
C GLN A 563 1.52 14.45 -14.32
N GLU A 564 2.31 15.05 -13.45
CA GLU A 564 2.02 15.11 -12.02
C GLU A 564 0.64 15.75 -11.73
N ALA A 565 0.28 16.80 -12.46
CA ALA A 565 -1.02 17.45 -12.33
C ALA A 565 -2.19 16.56 -12.78
N VAL A 566 -2.07 15.86 -13.91
CA VAL A 566 -3.09 14.92 -14.40
C VAL A 566 -3.25 13.73 -13.46
N MET A 567 -2.15 13.18 -12.92
CA MET A 567 -2.24 12.10 -11.94
C MET A 567 -2.96 12.54 -10.65
N ARG A 568 -2.70 13.76 -10.17
CA ARG A 568 -3.46 14.34 -9.04
C ARG A 568 -4.93 14.56 -9.35
N GLN A 569 -5.26 14.98 -10.56
CA GLN A 569 -6.65 15.13 -10.96
C GLN A 569 -7.37 13.79 -10.94
N ALA A 570 -6.76 12.77 -11.56
CA ALA A 570 -7.29 11.41 -11.51
C ALA A 570 -7.44 10.90 -10.07
N GLN A 571 -6.48 11.19 -9.18
CA GLN A 571 -6.58 10.87 -7.76
C GLN A 571 -7.79 11.54 -7.09
N ARG A 572 -7.99 12.85 -7.30
CA ARG A 572 -9.11 13.59 -6.69
C ARG A 572 -10.46 13.11 -7.20
N GLU A 573 -10.56 12.83 -8.50
CA GLU A 573 -11.77 12.26 -9.11
C GLU A 573 -12.07 10.86 -8.54
N ARG A 574 -11.04 10.06 -8.24
CA ARG A 574 -11.18 8.76 -7.57
C ARG A 574 -11.60 8.89 -6.11
N MET A 575 -10.97 9.75 -5.31
CA MET A 575 -11.26 9.89 -3.87
C MET A 575 -12.62 10.52 -3.56
N HIS A 576 -13.17 11.34 -4.47
CA HIS A 576 -14.40 12.09 -4.21
C HIS A 576 -15.59 11.64 -5.06
N GLY A 577 -15.43 10.56 -5.83
CA GLY A 577 -16.36 10.16 -6.88
C GLY A 577 -16.33 11.14 -8.05
N ALA A 578 -16.50 10.63 -9.27
CA ALA A 578 -16.67 11.49 -10.45
C ALA A 578 -17.87 12.41 -10.21
N LYS A 579 -17.67 13.73 -10.29
CA LYS A 579 -18.76 14.70 -10.24
C LYS A 579 -19.64 14.62 -11.47
#